data_AF-A0A955TBZ3-F1
#
_entry.id   AF-A0A955TBZ3-F1
#
_cell.length_a   1.000
_cell.length_b   1.000
_cell.length_c   1.000
_cell.angle_alpha   90.00
_cell.angle_beta   90.00
_cell.angle_gamma   90.00
#
_symmetry.space_group_name_H-M   'P 1'
#
loop_
_entity.id
_entity.type
_entity.pdbx_description
1 polymer ?
#
loop_
_entity_poly.entity_id
_entity_poly.type
_entity_poly.pdbx_seq_one_letter_code
_entity_poly.pdbx_strand_id
1 'polypeptide(L)'
;MSEIEASEAEVIQMRMSTNILTFTALAICLAWIMPQSLWASGSLRFDGIDDYVEIPPQSSLEITKEITFEAWIKWEEEVGISEFQIILNRDFIAYEFSIGEGKGNGNFLWALGDVSTSAPDAYGGWRIAGPIPRNDWVHVAMTYDGNRARAYINGEKVADHNAGGKIRNQANSPVRIGMRMLNAHPSYFHGCIDEVRLWALTRDDDQIKSDMNYRLAGNEPGLVAYWDFEEGQGQTLNDLTANQNDGVLGNSESEDLSDPVWVDEGAPVYSGPLGKPIVQIQPTHPGTLDDLFAVILNEAEIVGASTSINYDWYRDGELAQSGNESSFSAENTSRGQTISCEVLLSEGELESDAGEDSVVIRNTQPSPPVYHILPEDPMPNDPLAVIFDQASVDPDGDPVVYVFEWFESSDGENWTRRPEISGTLPPPLYVSGEPEISGLYTQMGEYWRVEVTA
;
A
#
# COMPACT_ATOMS: atom_id res chain seq x y z
N MET A 1 -49.72 -23.35 58.39
CA MET A 1 -48.35 -23.59 58.88
C MET A 1 -47.71 -24.54 57.87
N SER A 2 -47.12 -24.01 56.79
CA SER A 2 -45.70 -23.59 56.69
C SER A 2 -44.78 -24.78 57.01
N GLU A 3 -44.15 -25.39 55.98
CA GLU A 3 -42.76 -25.11 55.56
C GLU A 3 -41.75 -25.61 56.62
N ILE A 4 -40.59 -26.23 56.38
CA ILE A 4 -39.67 -26.37 55.25
C ILE A 4 -38.53 -27.35 55.71
N GLU A 5 -37.75 -27.88 54.75
CA GLU A 5 -36.34 -28.37 54.84
C GLU A 5 -35.90 -29.64 55.60
N ALA A 6 -35.12 -30.47 54.88
CA ALA A 6 -33.80 -31.02 55.25
C ALA A 6 -33.23 -31.73 54.00
N SER A 7 -32.20 -31.21 53.32
CA SER A 7 -30.74 -31.33 53.58
C SER A 7 -30.06 -32.44 52.76
N GLU A 8 -28.93 -32.05 52.16
CA GLU A 8 -28.00 -32.76 51.27
C GLU A 8 -27.37 -34.05 51.83
N ALA A 9 -26.88 -34.94 50.95
CA ALA A 9 -25.49 -35.43 50.93
C ALA A 9 -25.25 -36.66 50.01
N GLU A 10 -24.11 -36.59 49.27
CA GLU A 10 -23.20 -37.67 48.79
C GLU A 10 -23.64 -38.63 47.67
N VAL A 11 -23.12 -38.52 46.43
CA VAL A 11 -21.80 -38.91 45.86
C VAL A 11 -21.60 -40.44 45.75
N ILE A 12 -21.45 -40.96 44.51
CA ILE A 12 -20.43 -41.94 44.06
C ILE A 12 -20.60 -42.31 42.57
N GLN A 13 -19.44 -42.60 41.97
CA GLN A 13 -18.98 -42.72 40.59
C GLN A 13 -19.57 -43.79 39.63
N MET A 14 -19.56 -43.40 38.34
CA MET A 14 -18.97 -44.07 37.15
C MET A 14 -19.56 -45.41 36.63
N ARG A 15 -20.13 -45.37 35.41
CA ARG A 15 -19.66 -46.13 34.23
C ARG A 15 -20.32 -45.67 32.92
N MET A 16 -19.50 -45.77 31.86
CA MET A 16 -19.66 -45.27 30.49
C MET A 16 -20.87 -45.85 29.74
N SER A 17 -21.50 -45.00 28.91
CA SER A 17 -22.03 -45.43 27.62
C SER A 17 -21.93 -44.27 26.62
N THR A 18 -21.41 -44.62 25.45
CA THR A 18 -20.89 -43.76 24.39
C THR A 18 -21.99 -43.16 23.49
N ASN A 19 -21.64 -42.04 22.84
CA ASN A 19 -22.25 -41.38 21.67
C ASN A 19 -23.49 -40.52 22.02
N ILE A 20 -23.58 -39.22 21.70
CA ILE A 20 -23.46 -38.56 20.40
C ILE A 20 -23.25 -37.04 20.65
N LEU A 21 -22.52 -36.37 19.76
CA LEU A 21 -22.18 -34.95 19.82
C LEU A 21 -23.42 -34.03 19.92
N THR A 22 -23.36 -33.08 20.86
CA THR A 22 -23.98 -31.75 20.69
C THR A 22 -22.99 -30.72 21.19
N PHE A 23 -22.50 -29.87 20.27
CA PHE A 23 -21.72 -28.68 20.55
C PHE A 23 -22.49 -27.76 21.51
N THR A 24 -21.98 -27.56 22.72
CA THR A 24 -22.35 -26.42 23.56
C THR A 24 -21.19 -25.44 23.54
N ALA A 25 -21.44 -24.25 23.02
CA ALA A 25 -20.51 -23.13 22.96
C ALA A 25 -19.96 -22.80 24.36
N LEU A 26 -18.66 -22.96 24.53
CA LEU A 26 -17.91 -22.41 25.64
C LEU A 26 -17.55 -20.96 25.26
N ALA A 27 -18.39 -20.01 25.62
CA ALA A 27 -18.06 -18.59 25.53
C ALA A 27 -17.15 -18.23 26.73
N ILE A 28 -15.83 -18.34 26.55
CA ILE A 28 -14.86 -17.72 27.44
C ILE A 28 -13.79 -17.04 26.58
N CYS A 29 -13.71 -15.72 26.77
CA CYS A 29 -12.59 -14.82 26.48
C CYS A 29 -11.88 -14.98 25.13
N LEU A 30 -12.26 -14.12 24.18
CA LEU A 30 -11.35 -13.07 23.74
C LEU A 30 -12.15 -11.77 23.79
N ALA A 31 -11.96 -11.00 24.86
CA ALA A 31 -12.08 -9.56 24.73
C ALA A 31 -11.23 -9.20 23.52
N TRP A 32 -11.85 -8.55 22.54
CA TRP A 32 -11.19 -8.08 21.34
C TRP A 32 -9.84 -7.47 21.69
N ILE A 33 -8.77 -8.23 21.49
CA ILE A 33 -7.49 -7.64 21.15
C ILE A 33 -7.71 -7.24 19.70
N MET A 34 -8.33 -6.07 19.50
CA MET A 34 -8.11 -5.32 18.27
C MET A 34 -6.58 -5.29 18.11
N PRO A 35 -6.00 -5.68 16.97
CA PRO A 35 -4.61 -5.35 16.73
C PRO A 35 -4.53 -3.82 16.82
N GLN A 36 -3.88 -3.30 17.86
CA GLN A 36 -3.43 -1.92 17.87
C GLN A 36 -2.27 -1.85 16.88
N SER A 37 -2.59 -1.58 15.63
CA SER A 37 -1.62 -1.22 14.59
C SER A 37 -2.37 -0.96 13.29
N LEU A 38 -2.34 0.28 12.81
CA LEU A 38 -2.42 0.73 11.39
C LEU A 38 -2.75 2.23 11.26
N TRP A 39 -2.63 2.99 12.35
CA TRP A 39 -2.27 4.40 12.31
C TRP A 39 -0.81 4.43 12.73
N ALA A 40 0.12 4.33 11.78
CA ALA A 40 1.45 4.88 12.07
C ALA A 40 1.33 6.34 11.69
N SER A 41 0.85 7.14 12.64
CA SER A 41 1.00 8.59 12.58
C SER A 41 1.33 9.01 14.00
N GLY A 42 2.62 9.07 14.30
CA GLY A 42 3.11 9.63 15.53
C GLY A 42 3.02 11.16 15.46
N SER A 43 3.19 11.82 16.60
CA SER A 43 3.59 13.23 16.61
C SER A 43 4.45 13.48 17.84
N LEU A 44 5.05 14.66 17.91
CA LEU A 44 5.66 15.13 19.15
C LEU A 44 4.71 16.08 19.87
N ARG A 45 4.47 15.78 21.15
CA ARG A 45 3.71 16.62 22.07
C ARG A 45 4.67 17.51 22.87
N PHE A 46 4.39 18.79 22.88
CA PHE A 46 5.11 19.84 23.59
C PHE A 46 4.21 20.40 24.71
N ASP A 47 4.77 20.60 25.90
CA ASP A 47 4.02 20.98 27.10
C ASP A 47 3.89 22.51 27.33
N GLY A 48 4.57 23.32 26.53
CA GLY A 48 4.57 24.78 26.63
C GLY A 48 5.49 25.37 27.71
N ILE A 49 6.33 24.57 28.36
CA ILE A 49 7.20 25.00 29.45
C ILE A 49 8.67 25.02 29.05
N ASP A 50 9.19 23.89 28.57
CA ASP A 50 10.61 23.76 28.19
C ASP A 50 10.88 22.82 27.02
N ASP A 51 9.87 22.15 26.46
CA ASP A 51 10.00 21.22 25.34
C ASP A 51 10.40 21.86 24.01
N TYR A 52 11.37 21.25 23.32
CA TYR A 52 11.74 21.60 21.95
C TYR A 52 12.53 20.49 21.25
N VAL A 53 12.70 20.61 19.93
CA VAL A 53 13.69 19.85 19.16
C VAL A 53 14.75 20.81 18.64
N GLU A 54 16.02 20.52 18.89
CA GLU A 54 17.16 21.28 18.35
C GLU A 54 17.74 20.59 17.12
N ILE A 55 17.75 21.31 16.01
CA ILE A 55 18.42 20.90 14.79
C ILE A 55 19.75 21.68 14.74
N PRO A 56 20.91 20.98 14.78
CA PRO A 56 22.21 21.63 14.76
C PRO A 56 22.40 22.55 13.54
N PRO A 57 23.28 23.56 13.62
CA PRO A 57 23.51 24.45 12.49
C PRO A 57 23.99 23.71 11.23
N GLN A 58 23.22 23.81 10.16
CA GLN A 58 23.51 23.23 8.85
C GLN A 58 23.41 24.27 7.73
N SER A 59 24.27 24.16 6.73
CA SER A 59 24.29 25.10 5.60
C SER A 59 23.10 24.94 4.65
N SER A 60 22.51 23.75 4.59
CA SER A 60 21.23 23.45 3.92
C SER A 60 20.10 24.36 4.42
N LEU A 61 20.09 24.66 5.72
CA LEU A 61 19.07 25.49 6.38
C LEU A 61 19.32 27.01 6.24
N GLU A 62 20.39 27.43 5.55
CA GLU A 62 20.70 28.84 5.21
C GLU A 62 19.90 29.35 4.00
N ILE A 63 18.57 29.30 4.12
CA ILE A 63 17.63 29.72 3.08
C ILE A 63 17.54 31.27 3.02
N THR A 64 17.91 31.87 1.88
CA THR A 64 18.08 33.34 1.75
C THR A 64 17.24 34.02 0.67
N LYS A 65 16.62 33.25 -0.23
CA LYS A 65 15.95 33.79 -1.44
C LYS A 65 14.45 33.56 -1.42
N GLU A 66 14.07 32.29 -1.46
CA GLU A 66 12.70 31.81 -1.46
C GLU A 66 12.58 30.67 -0.47
N ILE A 67 11.41 30.51 0.12
CA ILE A 67 11.15 29.51 1.15
C ILE A 67 9.71 29.04 1.08
N THR A 68 9.50 27.76 1.36
CA THR A 68 8.20 27.24 1.76
C THR A 68 8.34 26.53 3.09
N PHE A 69 7.45 26.82 4.03
CA PHE A 69 7.29 26.11 5.29
C PHE A 69 5.90 25.48 5.32
N GLU A 70 5.82 24.24 5.80
CA GLU A 70 4.59 23.49 5.99
C GLU A 70 4.69 22.71 7.30
N ALA A 71 3.59 22.59 8.03
CA ALA A 71 3.48 21.74 9.21
C ALA A 71 2.01 21.43 9.50
N TRP A 72 1.76 20.27 10.08
CA TRP A 72 0.53 20.05 10.82
C TRP A 72 0.73 20.46 12.28
N ILE A 73 -0.24 21.21 12.80
CA ILE A 73 -0.25 21.61 14.20
C ILE A 73 -1.60 21.31 14.84
N LYS A 74 -1.56 20.88 16.10
CA LYS A 74 -2.70 20.84 16.99
C LYS A 74 -2.32 21.61 18.25
N TRP A 75 -2.64 22.89 18.27
CA TRP A 75 -2.24 23.78 19.35
C TRP A 75 -3.31 23.85 20.46
N GLU A 76 -2.84 24.04 21.69
CA GLU A 76 -3.65 24.12 22.90
C GLU A 76 -3.51 25.52 23.57
N GLU A 77 -4.24 25.73 24.66
CA GLU A 77 -4.22 27.00 25.41
C GLU A 77 -2.81 27.29 25.94
N GLU A 78 -2.37 28.54 25.81
CA GLU A 78 -1.01 28.93 26.18
C GLU A 78 -0.72 28.72 27.68
N VAL A 79 0.41 28.09 27.99
CA VAL A 79 0.88 27.91 29.36
C VAL A 79 1.85 29.05 29.70
N GLY A 80 1.54 29.83 30.74
CA GLY A 80 2.42 30.89 31.24
C GLY A 80 2.17 32.29 30.66
N ILE A 81 3.26 33.02 30.33
CA ILE A 81 3.24 34.46 29.97
C ILE A 81 3.79 34.76 28.57
N SER A 82 3.88 33.75 27.69
CA SER A 82 4.36 33.99 26.32
C SER A 82 3.28 34.74 25.51
N GLU A 83 3.72 35.47 24.48
CA GLU A 83 2.82 36.14 23.52
C GLU A 83 2.63 35.30 22.24
N PHE A 84 3.43 34.24 22.12
CA PHE A 84 3.61 33.39 20.95
C PHE A 84 3.97 31.96 21.38
N GLN A 85 3.40 30.98 20.69
CA GLN A 85 3.77 29.57 20.69
C GLN A 85 4.51 29.25 19.40
N ILE A 86 5.70 28.66 19.48
CA ILE A 86 6.65 28.61 18.37
C ILE A 86 6.58 27.27 17.66
N ILE A 87 6.19 27.26 16.39
CA ILE A 87 6.15 26.02 15.61
C ILE A 87 7.56 25.70 15.14
N LEU A 88 8.22 26.63 14.43
CA LEU A 88 9.60 26.51 13.99
C LEU A 88 10.29 27.87 13.98
N ASN A 89 11.50 27.95 14.52
CA ASN A 89 12.32 29.15 14.54
C ASN A 89 13.75 28.89 14.07
N ARG A 90 14.30 29.85 13.30
CA ARG A 90 15.74 30.03 13.13
C ARG A 90 16.16 31.41 13.59
N ASP A 91 16.92 31.42 14.69
CA ASP A 91 17.58 32.58 15.28
C ASP A 91 16.75 33.87 15.34
N PHE A 92 15.59 33.81 16.00
CA PHE A 92 14.60 34.88 16.21
C PHE A 92 14.03 35.55 14.95
N ILE A 93 14.83 35.82 13.93
CA ILE A 93 14.51 36.69 12.81
C ILE A 93 15.22 36.27 11.51
N ALA A 94 15.75 35.05 11.37
CA ALA A 94 16.05 34.55 10.02
C ALA A 94 14.73 34.13 9.35
N TYR A 95 14.06 33.13 9.92
CA TYR A 95 12.68 32.79 9.64
C TYR A 95 12.02 32.22 10.89
N GLU A 96 10.75 32.55 11.11
CA GLU A 96 9.95 32.05 12.23
C GLU A 96 8.51 31.83 11.81
N PHE A 97 7.94 30.76 12.36
CA PHE A 97 6.55 30.32 12.21
C PHE A 97 5.99 30.07 13.60
N SER A 98 4.87 30.70 13.91
CA SER A 98 4.28 30.67 15.25
C SER A 98 2.76 30.75 15.20
N ILE A 99 2.15 30.47 16.34
CA ILE A 99 0.75 30.74 16.64
C ILE A 99 0.72 31.55 17.94
N GLY A 100 -0.34 32.27 18.26
CA GLY A 100 -0.35 32.98 19.55
C GLY A 100 -1.70 33.55 19.93
N GLU A 101 -2.06 33.40 21.21
CA GLU A 101 -3.28 34.00 21.75
C GLU A 101 -3.11 35.49 22.03
N GLY A 102 -1.94 35.89 22.53
CA GLY A 102 -1.63 37.25 22.93
C GLY A 102 -1.76 38.24 21.78
N LYS A 103 -0.66 38.49 21.05
CA LYS A 103 -0.68 39.43 19.92
C LYS A 103 -1.18 38.81 18.62
N GLY A 104 -1.15 37.47 18.54
CA GLY A 104 -1.62 36.72 17.40
C GLY A 104 -3.14 36.50 17.37
N ASN A 105 -3.86 36.63 18.48
CA ASN A 105 -5.30 36.40 18.60
C ASN A 105 -5.78 35.08 17.93
N GLY A 106 -5.00 34.01 18.09
CA GLY A 106 -5.28 32.67 17.53
C GLY A 106 -5.03 32.56 16.02
N ASN A 107 -4.22 33.44 15.43
CA ASN A 107 -3.82 33.36 14.03
C ASN A 107 -2.44 32.70 13.89
N PHE A 108 -2.20 32.07 12.74
CA PHE A 108 -0.88 31.71 12.28
C PHE A 108 -0.06 32.97 12.02
N LEU A 109 1.19 32.97 12.46
CA LEU A 109 2.12 34.07 12.27
C LEU A 109 3.42 33.61 11.62
N TRP A 110 4.01 34.53 10.86
CA TRP A 110 5.34 34.33 10.33
C TRP A 110 6.14 35.63 10.25
N ALA A 111 7.45 35.49 10.28
CA ALA A 111 8.40 36.55 10.05
C ALA A 111 9.61 36.04 9.25
N LEU A 112 10.03 36.80 8.24
CA LEU A 112 11.25 36.56 7.47
C LEU A 112 12.18 37.76 7.65
N GLY A 113 13.42 37.53 8.07
CA GLY A 113 14.40 38.58 8.32
C GLY A 113 14.70 39.40 7.09
N ASP A 114 14.77 40.73 7.22
CA ASP A 114 15.07 41.67 6.14
C ASP A 114 14.08 41.63 4.94
N VAL A 115 12.96 40.91 5.05
CA VAL A 115 11.86 40.94 4.09
C VAL A 115 10.82 41.97 4.53
N SER A 116 10.67 43.01 3.73
CA SER A 116 9.60 43.99 3.88
C SER A 116 8.33 43.49 3.23
N THR A 117 7.14 43.76 3.78
CA THR A 117 5.89 43.45 3.07
C THR A 117 4.89 44.59 3.17
N SER A 118 3.95 44.61 2.24
CA SER A 118 2.80 45.52 2.22
C SER A 118 1.63 45.11 3.12
N ALA A 119 1.76 44.04 3.91
CA ALA A 119 0.67 43.53 4.74
C ALA A 119 0.12 44.63 5.67
N PRO A 120 -1.18 44.97 5.58
CA PRO A 120 -1.79 46.02 6.40
C PRO A 120 -1.83 45.67 7.90
N ASP A 121 -1.63 44.39 8.22
CA ASP A 121 -1.82 43.81 9.55
C ASP A 121 -0.48 43.57 10.27
N ALA A 122 0.57 44.26 9.83
CA ALA A 122 1.93 44.14 10.33
C ALA A 122 2.08 44.60 11.79
N TYR A 123 1.83 43.71 12.76
CA TYR A 123 2.20 43.99 14.14
C TYR A 123 3.71 43.77 14.33
N GLY A 124 4.48 44.85 14.49
CA GLY A 124 5.90 44.77 14.86
C GLY A 124 6.82 44.01 13.90
N GLY A 125 6.39 43.76 12.65
CA GLY A 125 7.13 42.97 11.67
C GLY A 125 6.53 41.58 11.37
N TRP A 126 5.60 41.11 12.21
CA TRP A 126 4.87 39.85 12.02
C TRP A 126 3.79 39.97 10.96
N ARG A 127 3.45 38.84 10.34
CA ARG A 127 2.28 38.67 9.49
C ARG A 127 1.31 37.71 10.16
N ILE A 128 0.04 37.80 9.82
CA ILE A 128 -1.02 36.99 10.42
C ILE A 128 -1.90 36.37 9.33
N ALA A 129 -2.35 35.16 9.56
CA ALA A 129 -3.31 34.44 8.72
C ALA A 129 -4.15 33.51 9.61
N GLY A 130 -5.47 33.50 9.47
CA GLY A 130 -6.32 32.76 10.39
C GLY A 130 -7.69 33.38 10.61
N PRO A 131 -8.42 32.94 11.66
CA PRO A 131 -7.95 32.20 12.85
C PRO A 131 -7.72 30.69 12.65
N ILE A 132 -7.02 30.05 13.59
CA ILE A 132 -6.82 28.59 13.68
C ILE A 132 -7.57 28.06 14.92
N PRO A 133 -8.46 27.06 14.79
CA PRO A 133 -9.12 26.43 15.94
C PRO A 133 -8.12 25.71 16.86
N ARG A 134 -8.39 25.71 18.16
CA ARG A 134 -7.60 24.94 19.15
C ARG A 134 -8.04 23.48 19.15
N ASN A 135 -7.14 22.61 19.59
CA ASN A 135 -7.38 21.18 19.84
C ASN A 135 -7.78 20.36 18.59
N ASP A 136 -7.70 20.95 17.40
CA ASP A 136 -7.92 20.29 16.12
C ASP A 136 -6.63 20.36 15.29
N TRP A 137 -6.37 19.29 14.53
CA TRP A 137 -5.28 19.27 13.56
C TRP A 137 -5.57 20.26 12.43
N VAL A 138 -4.61 21.14 12.17
CA VAL A 138 -4.68 22.13 11.10
C VAL A 138 -3.34 22.17 10.38
N HIS A 139 -3.39 22.03 9.05
CA HIS A 139 -2.22 22.26 8.22
C HIS A 139 -1.99 23.75 8.04
N VAL A 140 -0.77 24.20 8.30
CA VAL A 140 -0.34 25.57 8.08
C VAL A 140 0.81 25.61 7.10
N ALA A 141 0.78 26.54 6.16
CA ALA A 141 1.90 26.76 5.25
C ALA A 141 2.14 28.24 4.94
N MET A 142 3.39 28.56 4.61
CA MET A 142 3.81 29.89 4.15
C MET A 142 4.78 29.75 2.98
N THR A 143 4.51 30.45 1.88
CA THR A 143 5.38 30.50 0.71
C THR A 143 5.90 31.91 0.49
N TYR A 144 7.16 32.05 0.08
CA TYR A 144 7.78 33.32 -0.28
C TYR A 144 8.67 33.18 -1.52
N ASP A 145 8.33 33.91 -2.58
CA ASP A 145 9.01 33.85 -3.90
C ASP A 145 10.04 34.96 -4.15
N GLY A 146 10.40 35.70 -3.10
CA GLY A 146 11.25 36.90 -3.22
C GLY A 146 10.48 38.18 -3.54
N ASN A 147 9.22 38.09 -3.99
CA ASN A 147 8.36 39.22 -4.34
C ASN A 147 6.97 39.17 -3.70
N ARG A 148 6.50 37.98 -3.30
CA ARG A 148 5.20 37.75 -2.68
C ARG A 148 5.33 36.72 -1.56
N ALA A 149 4.63 36.99 -0.46
CA ALA A 149 4.45 36.05 0.64
C ALA A 149 2.97 35.63 0.71
N ARG A 150 2.71 34.33 0.78
CA ARG A 150 1.36 33.76 0.89
C ARG A 150 1.29 32.85 2.12
N ALA A 151 0.11 32.72 2.69
CA ALA A 151 -0.14 31.78 3.77
C ALA A 151 -1.40 30.95 3.49
N TYR A 152 -1.40 29.72 3.98
CA TYR A 152 -2.41 28.71 3.71
C TYR A 152 -2.85 28.05 5.02
N ILE A 153 -4.13 27.73 5.11
CA ILE A 153 -4.72 26.97 6.20
C ILE A 153 -5.52 25.83 5.57
N ASN A 154 -5.18 24.58 5.90
CA ASN A 154 -5.77 23.38 5.29
C ASN A 154 -5.76 23.45 3.75
N GLY A 155 -4.63 23.88 3.19
CA GLY A 155 -4.41 23.96 1.73
C GLY A 155 -5.05 25.18 1.06
N GLU A 156 -5.96 25.87 1.73
CA GLU A 156 -6.62 27.06 1.20
C GLU A 156 -5.80 28.32 1.47
N LYS A 157 -5.56 29.12 0.42
CA LYS A 157 -4.81 30.38 0.54
C LYS A 157 -5.64 31.43 1.27
N VAL A 158 -5.14 31.90 2.41
CA VAL A 158 -5.80 32.86 3.29
C VAL A 158 -5.11 34.23 3.34
N ALA A 159 -3.85 34.32 2.89
CA ALA A 159 -3.13 35.59 2.78
C ALA A 159 -2.26 35.64 1.51
N ASP A 160 -2.12 36.83 0.93
CA ASP A 160 -1.29 37.09 -0.24
C ASP A 160 -0.84 38.55 -0.27
N HIS A 161 0.45 38.78 -0.06
CA HIS A 161 1.01 40.12 0.09
C HIS A 161 2.24 40.32 -0.79
N ASN A 162 2.41 41.53 -1.33
CA ASN A 162 3.70 41.92 -1.87
C ASN A 162 4.73 41.95 -0.75
N ALA A 163 5.84 41.27 -0.96
CA ALA A 163 6.93 41.09 -0.01
C ALA A 163 8.26 41.16 -0.75
N GLY A 164 9.18 42.03 -0.35
CA GLY A 164 10.44 42.21 -1.05
C GLY A 164 11.61 42.26 -0.09
N GLY A 165 12.71 41.64 -0.49
CA GLY A 165 13.94 41.58 0.29
C GLY A 165 14.62 40.22 0.11
N LYS A 166 15.72 40.03 0.83
CA LYS A 166 16.34 38.72 0.99
C LYS A 166 16.08 38.27 2.41
N ILE A 167 15.84 36.97 2.58
CA ILE A 167 15.75 36.39 3.91
C ILE A 167 17.14 36.52 4.55
N ARG A 168 17.18 37.06 5.77
CA ARG A 168 18.41 37.24 6.53
C ARG A 168 19.13 35.90 6.67
N ASN A 169 20.42 35.88 6.28
CA ASN A 169 21.27 34.76 6.62
C ASN A 169 21.87 34.96 8.01
N GLN A 170 21.75 33.94 8.85
CA GLN A 170 22.47 33.88 10.13
C GLN A 170 23.26 32.58 10.15
N ALA A 171 24.55 32.70 9.83
CA ALA A 171 25.44 31.56 9.74
C ALA A 171 25.64 30.92 11.12
N ASN A 172 25.73 29.59 11.14
CA ASN A 172 25.96 28.80 12.35
C ASN A 172 24.86 28.91 13.43
N SER A 173 23.63 29.27 13.04
CA SER A 173 22.49 29.27 13.97
C SER A 173 21.63 28.00 13.81
N PRO A 174 21.20 27.39 14.92
CA PRO A 174 20.36 26.19 14.89
C PRO A 174 18.94 26.53 14.44
N VAL A 175 18.23 25.51 13.96
CA VAL A 175 16.78 25.53 13.82
C VAL A 175 16.18 24.87 15.06
N ARG A 176 15.05 25.37 15.54
CA ARG A 176 14.32 24.79 16.67
C ARG A 176 12.87 24.61 16.30
N ILE A 177 12.34 23.43 16.60
CA ILE A 177 10.90 23.13 16.54
C ILE A 177 10.37 23.24 17.97
N GLY A 178 9.23 23.88 18.15
CA GLY A 178 8.60 24.03 19.47
C GLY A 178 9.13 25.20 20.32
N MET A 179 10.24 25.86 19.95
CA MET A 179 10.85 26.90 20.80
C MET A 179 11.56 28.00 20.03
N ARG A 180 11.55 29.19 20.62
CA ARG A 180 12.44 30.32 20.30
C ARG A 180 13.16 30.82 21.54
N MET A 181 14.47 31.03 21.41
CA MET A 181 15.26 31.69 22.45
C MET A 181 15.30 33.19 22.17
N LEU A 182 14.70 34.01 23.06
CA LEU A 182 14.89 35.46 23.05
C LEU A 182 15.48 35.92 24.39
N ASN A 183 16.80 35.99 24.46
CA ASN A 183 17.53 36.27 25.70
C ASN A 183 17.11 35.29 26.81
N ALA A 184 16.53 35.79 27.90
CA ALA A 184 16.05 35.02 29.06
C ALA A 184 14.52 34.78 29.07
N HIS A 185 13.82 35.07 27.98
CA HIS A 185 12.37 34.86 27.85
C HIS A 185 12.10 33.94 26.66
N PRO A 186 12.28 32.63 26.82
CA PRO A 186 11.91 31.67 25.80
C PRO A 186 10.39 31.66 25.57
N SER A 187 10.00 31.30 24.36
CA SER A 187 8.62 31.03 23.96
C SER A 187 8.54 29.57 23.52
N TYR A 188 7.55 28.83 23.99
CA TYR A 188 7.38 27.40 23.75
C TYR A 188 6.01 27.10 23.13
N PHE A 189 5.94 26.02 22.37
CA PHE A 189 4.71 25.49 21.81
C PHE A 189 3.99 24.61 22.84
N HIS A 190 2.66 24.68 22.88
CA HIS A 190 1.83 23.78 23.68
C HIS A 190 0.84 23.05 22.77
N GLY A 191 0.98 21.73 22.67
CA GLY A 191 0.18 20.89 21.78
C GLY A 191 1.03 19.90 20.98
N CYS A 192 0.53 19.44 19.84
CA CYS A 192 1.23 18.50 18.96
C CYS A 192 1.68 19.16 17.65
N ILE A 193 2.86 18.76 17.16
CA ILE A 193 3.41 19.13 15.85
C ILE A 193 3.73 17.85 15.09
N ASP A 194 3.43 17.87 13.80
CA ASP A 194 3.66 16.75 12.89
C ASP A 194 4.03 17.27 11.48
N GLU A 195 4.67 16.43 10.67
CA GLU A 195 4.89 16.63 9.23
C GLU A 195 5.54 17.99 8.86
N VAL A 196 6.62 18.36 9.55
CA VAL A 196 7.32 19.63 9.33
C VAL A 196 8.19 19.56 8.09
N ARG A 197 7.94 20.47 7.13
CA ARG A 197 8.66 20.53 5.84
C ARG A 197 9.24 21.92 5.62
N LEU A 198 10.48 21.96 5.14
CA LEU A 198 11.15 23.18 4.70
C LEU A 198 11.68 23.02 3.28
N TRP A 199 11.35 23.99 2.43
CA TRP A 199 11.79 24.04 1.03
C TRP A 199 12.61 25.29 0.78
N ALA A 200 13.68 25.18 -0.01
CA ALA A 200 14.41 26.31 -0.59
C ALA A 200 13.85 26.71 -1.97
N LEU A 201 12.53 26.50 -2.16
CA LEU A 201 11.76 26.97 -3.30
C LEU A 201 10.37 27.41 -2.87
N THR A 202 9.69 28.13 -3.77
CA THR A 202 8.27 28.48 -3.60
C THR A 202 7.39 27.39 -4.18
N ARG A 203 6.57 26.75 -3.33
CA ARG A 203 5.49 25.86 -3.79
C ARG A 203 4.26 26.65 -4.23
N ASP A 204 3.54 26.15 -5.23
CA ASP A 204 2.30 26.77 -5.69
C ASP A 204 1.05 26.29 -4.91
N ASP A 205 -0.10 26.92 -5.19
CA ASP A 205 -1.34 26.67 -4.44
C ASP A 205 -1.82 25.20 -4.58
N ASP A 206 -1.70 24.62 -5.78
CA ASP A 206 -2.15 23.25 -6.04
C ASP A 206 -1.21 22.26 -5.35
N GLN A 207 0.10 22.51 -5.41
CA GLN A 207 1.13 21.72 -4.74
C GLN A 207 0.98 21.69 -3.21
N ILE A 208 0.62 22.82 -2.57
CA ILE A 208 0.37 22.86 -1.13
C ILE A 208 -0.89 22.06 -0.79
N LYS A 209 -1.95 22.27 -1.57
CA LYS A 209 -3.25 21.64 -1.33
C LYS A 209 -3.23 20.14 -1.58
N SER A 210 -2.53 19.67 -2.61
CA SER A 210 -2.40 18.25 -2.90
C SER A 210 -1.57 17.56 -1.84
N ASP A 211 -0.41 18.09 -1.48
CA ASP A 211 0.60 17.33 -0.74
C ASP A 211 0.43 17.39 0.77
N MET A 212 -0.38 18.31 1.31
CA MET A 212 -0.53 18.48 2.77
C MET A 212 -1.00 17.22 3.49
N ASN A 213 -1.81 16.38 2.84
CA ASN A 213 -2.34 15.15 3.44
C ASN A 213 -1.49 13.92 3.09
N TYR A 214 -0.29 14.06 2.53
CA TYR A 214 0.53 12.92 2.14
C TYR A 214 1.93 12.99 2.72
N ARG A 215 2.46 11.85 3.16
CA ARG A 215 3.90 11.74 3.38
C ARG A 215 4.67 11.92 2.09
N LEU A 216 5.79 12.62 2.21
CA LEU A 216 6.70 12.82 1.08
C LEU A 216 7.80 11.76 1.09
N ALA A 217 8.46 11.55 -0.04
CA ALA A 217 9.56 10.61 -0.16
C ALA A 217 10.87 11.16 0.43
N GLY A 218 10.96 12.48 0.67
CA GLY A 218 12.17 13.14 1.17
C GLY A 218 13.17 13.50 0.07
N ASN A 219 12.91 13.14 -1.18
CA ASN A 219 13.78 13.40 -2.33
C ASN A 219 13.21 14.41 -3.34
N GLU A 220 12.12 15.08 -2.98
CA GLU A 220 11.45 16.07 -3.81
C GLU A 220 12.40 17.24 -4.14
N PRO A 221 12.40 17.72 -5.39
CA PRO A 221 13.25 18.85 -5.78
C PRO A 221 13.02 20.07 -4.90
N GLY A 222 14.08 20.57 -4.27
CA GLY A 222 14.03 21.78 -3.44
C GLY A 222 13.54 21.57 -2.01
N LEU A 223 13.16 20.34 -1.62
CA LEU A 223 12.96 19.98 -0.22
C LEU A 223 14.32 19.96 0.49
N VAL A 224 14.40 20.69 1.59
CA VAL A 224 15.65 20.91 2.34
C VAL A 224 15.65 20.10 3.63
N ALA A 225 14.50 20.02 4.30
CA ALA A 225 14.32 19.20 5.47
C ALA A 225 12.88 18.71 5.53
N TYR A 226 12.71 17.46 5.96
CA TYR A 226 11.41 16.86 6.20
C TYR A 226 11.48 15.94 7.41
N TRP A 227 10.76 16.32 8.46
CA TRP A 227 10.59 15.54 9.67
C TRP A 227 9.13 15.07 9.71
N ASP A 228 8.92 13.75 9.65
CA ASP A 228 7.60 13.10 9.60
C ASP A 228 7.09 12.66 10.98
N PHE A 229 7.93 12.71 12.01
CA PHE A 229 7.57 12.43 13.41
C PHE A 229 7.11 10.97 13.67
N GLU A 230 7.65 10.03 12.91
CA GLU A 230 7.23 8.62 12.95
C GLU A 230 8.16 7.69 13.74
N GLU A 231 9.19 8.23 14.39
CA GLU A 231 10.13 7.42 15.17
C GLU A 231 9.47 6.77 16.38
N GLY A 232 8.49 7.44 16.98
CA GLY A 232 7.67 6.97 18.10
C GLY A 232 8.41 6.77 19.43
N GLN A 233 9.73 6.91 19.47
CA GLN A 233 10.57 6.77 20.66
C GLN A 233 11.98 7.33 20.44
N GLY A 234 12.72 7.51 21.53
CA GLY A 234 14.11 7.94 21.50
C GLY A 234 14.25 9.46 21.39
N GLN A 235 15.49 9.90 21.12
CA GLN A 235 15.93 11.29 21.25
C GLN A 235 16.25 11.96 19.91
N THR A 236 15.96 11.28 18.80
CA THR A 236 16.30 11.74 17.45
C THR A 236 15.05 11.86 16.62
N LEU A 237 14.88 13.02 16.00
CA LEU A 237 13.88 13.29 14.96
C LEU A 237 14.61 13.29 13.62
N ASN A 238 14.42 12.26 12.79
CA ASN A 238 15.21 12.10 11.58
C ASN A 238 14.72 13.03 10.47
N ASP A 239 15.65 13.62 9.73
CA ASP A 239 15.36 14.29 8.47
C ASP A 239 15.36 13.24 7.35
N LEU A 240 14.22 13.04 6.70
CA LEU A 240 14.05 12.09 5.61
C LEU A 240 14.76 12.52 4.31
N THR A 241 15.28 13.75 4.25
CA THR A 241 16.04 14.22 3.09
C THR A 241 17.49 13.74 3.13
N ALA A 242 18.14 13.81 1.96
CA ALA A 242 19.58 13.54 1.87
C ALA A 242 20.46 14.54 2.65
N ASN A 243 19.89 15.62 3.21
CA ASN A 243 20.64 16.64 3.96
C ASN A 243 20.92 16.25 5.41
N GLN A 244 20.22 15.26 5.97
CA GLN A 244 20.44 14.76 7.34
C GLN A 244 20.42 15.88 8.38
N ASN A 245 19.44 16.79 8.29
CA ASN A 245 19.20 17.82 9.30
C ASN A 245 18.48 17.21 10.53
N ASP A 246 18.99 16.10 11.06
CA ASP A 246 18.37 15.40 12.17
C ASP A 246 18.29 16.32 13.41
N GLY A 247 17.15 16.26 14.09
CA GLY A 247 16.90 16.96 15.34
C GLY A 247 17.20 16.10 16.56
N VAL A 248 17.58 16.75 17.65
CA VAL A 248 17.71 16.15 18.99
C VAL A 248 16.62 16.73 19.87
N LEU A 249 15.88 15.88 20.59
CA LEU A 249 14.88 16.31 21.54
C LEU A 249 15.58 16.97 22.75
N GLY A 250 15.15 18.18 23.10
CA GLY A 250 15.72 18.97 24.20
C GLY A 250 17.16 19.42 23.99
N ASN A 251 17.96 19.35 25.05
CA ASN A 251 19.36 19.83 25.08
C ASN A 251 20.39 18.73 25.42
N SER A 252 19.94 17.49 25.51
CA SER A 252 20.64 16.38 26.14
C SER A 252 20.61 15.17 25.21
N GLU A 253 21.56 14.23 25.36
CA GLU A 253 21.55 12.96 24.61
C GLU A 253 20.66 11.89 25.28
N SER A 254 20.09 12.21 26.45
CA SER A 254 19.26 11.31 27.25
C SER A 254 17.89 11.91 27.50
N GLU A 255 16.87 11.07 27.40
CA GLU A 255 15.49 11.43 27.72
C GLU A 255 15.37 12.08 29.10
N ASP A 256 14.78 13.27 29.13
CA ASP A 256 14.42 13.97 30.35
C ASP A 256 13.02 14.60 30.29
N LEU A 257 12.64 15.34 31.34
CA LEU A 257 11.29 15.91 31.48
C LEU A 257 11.09 17.22 30.71
N SER A 258 12.15 17.75 30.10
CA SER A 258 12.14 18.94 29.24
C SER A 258 12.22 18.57 27.75
N ASP A 259 11.99 17.29 27.44
CA ASP A 259 11.90 16.79 26.09
C ASP A 259 10.43 16.65 25.67
N PRO A 260 10.08 17.00 24.41
CA PRO A 260 8.77 16.68 23.89
C PRO A 260 8.57 15.16 23.87
N VAL A 261 7.31 14.75 24.04
CA VAL A 261 6.94 13.34 24.19
C VAL A 261 6.35 12.80 22.88
N TRP A 262 6.85 11.65 22.43
CA TRP A 262 6.23 10.89 21.35
C TRP A 262 4.83 10.44 21.73
N VAL A 263 3.84 10.74 20.89
CA VAL A 263 2.45 10.33 21.11
C VAL A 263 1.88 9.64 19.88
N ASP A 264 1.07 8.60 20.10
CA ASP A 264 0.31 7.89 19.05
C ASP A 264 -0.95 8.69 18.67
N GLU A 265 -0.77 9.98 18.39
CA GLU A 265 -1.79 10.92 17.96
C GLU A 265 -1.20 11.82 16.87
N GLY A 266 -1.15 11.34 15.63
CA GLY A 266 -0.64 12.09 14.48
C GLY A 266 -1.72 12.87 13.72
N ALA A 267 -1.26 13.70 12.79
CA ALA A 267 -2.09 14.46 11.87
C ALA A 267 -2.80 13.54 10.86
N PRO A 268 -3.87 14.01 10.18
CA PRO A 268 -4.59 13.22 9.17
C PRO A 268 -3.81 13.12 7.85
N VAL A 269 -2.62 12.54 7.91
CA VAL A 269 -1.72 12.36 6.77
C VAL A 269 -1.71 10.88 6.34
N TYR A 270 -1.98 10.67 5.06
CA TYR A 270 -1.88 9.38 4.39
C TYR A 270 -0.41 9.04 4.16
N SER A 271 -0.06 7.75 4.15
CA SER A 271 1.32 7.23 4.03
C SER A 271 2.00 7.46 2.67
N GLY A 272 1.66 8.54 1.97
CA GLY A 272 2.16 8.95 0.66
C GLY A 272 1.07 8.92 -0.41
N PRO A 273 1.29 9.55 -1.58
CA PRO A 273 0.38 9.41 -2.71
C PRO A 273 0.26 7.93 -3.10
N LEU A 274 -0.96 7.45 -3.38
CA LEU A 274 -1.18 6.07 -3.82
C LEU A 274 -0.30 5.79 -5.04
N GLY A 275 0.71 4.93 -4.88
CA GLY A 275 1.59 4.57 -5.98
C GLY A 275 0.79 3.89 -7.11
N LYS A 276 1.22 4.06 -8.36
CA LYS A 276 0.60 3.36 -9.50
C LYS A 276 0.74 1.84 -9.31
N PRO A 277 -0.35 1.05 -9.33
CA PRO A 277 -0.25 -0.39 -9.19
C PRO A 277 0.44 -1.00 -10.41
N ILE A 278 1.34 -1.95 -10.16
CA ILE A 278 1.97 -2.78 -11.19
C ILE A 278 1.15 -4.06 -11.27
N VAL A 279 0.32 -4.16 -12.29
CA VAL A 279 -0.64 -5.26 -12.46
C VAL A 279 -0.03 -6.36 -13.33
N GLN A 280 -0.32 -7.61 -12.99
CA GLN A 280 -0.09 -8.77 -13.84
C GLN A 280 -1.30 -9.69 -13.83
N ILE A 281 -1.81 -10.04 -15.02
CA ILE A 281 -2.86 -11.05 -15.16
C ILE A 281 -2.23 -12.45 -15.15
N GLN A 282 -2.78 -13.33 -14.32
CA GLN A 282 -2.40 -14.73 -14.21
C GLN A 282 -3.57 -15.66 -14.56
N PRO A 283 -3.31 -16.78 -15.27
CA PRO A 283 -2.02 -17.15 -15.87
C PRO A 283 -1.65 -16.21 -17.03
N THR A 284 -0.35 -16.03 -17.30
CA THR A 284 0.13 -15.17 -18.39
C THR A 284 -0.10 -15.76 -19.79
N HIS A 285 -0.53 -17.02 -19.84
CA HIS A 285 -0.83 -17.77 -21.06
C HIS A 285 -2.12 -18.60 -20.90
N PRO A 286 -3.28 -17.94 -20.71
CA PRO A 286 -4.53 -18.62 -20.40
C PRO A 286 -5.10 -19.36 -21.62
N GLY A 287 -5.66 -20.54 -21.38
CA GLY A 287 -6.61 -21.21 -22.26
C GLY A 287 -8.06 -20.77 -21.99
N THR A 288 -9.00 -21.30 -22.75
CA THR A 288 -10.45 -21.05 -22.61
C THR A 288 -11.11 -21.60 -21.35
N LEU A 289 -10.41 -22.43 -20.59
CA LEU A 289 -10.88 -22.94 -19.30
C LEU A 289 -10.23 -22.26 -18.08
N ASP A 290 -9.29 -21.34 -18.31
CA ASP A 290 -8.54 -20.71 -17.22
C ASP A 290 -9.26 -19.44 -16.75
N ASP A 291 -9.66 -19.42 -15.48
CA ASP A 291 -10.05 -18.17 -14.82
C ASP A 291 -8.82 -17.26 -14.72
N LEU A 292 -9.03 -15.96 -14.90
CA LEU A 292 -7.98 -14.95 -14.85
C LEU A 292 -7.98 -14.26 -13.49
N PHE A 293 -6.80 -13.89 -13.01
CA PHE A 293 -6.61 -13.15 -11.76
C PHE A 293 -5.65 -11.98 -11.97
N ALA A 294 -6.04 -10.78 -11.59
CA ALA A 294 -5.17 -9.61 -11.57
C ALA A 294 -4.41 -9.55 -10.24
N VAL A 295 -3.09 -9.62 -10.31
CA VAL A 295 -2.18 -9.56 -9.15
C VAL A 295 -1.45 -8.22 -9.16
N ILE A 296 -1.44 -7.52 -8.02
CA ILE A 296 -0.68 -6.28 -7.84
C ILE A 296 0.70 -6.64 -7.29
N LEU A 297 1.76 -6.42 -8.06
CA LEU A 297 3.12 -6.87 -7.72
C LEU A 297 3.80 -6.02 -6.65
N ASN A 298 3.40 -4.75 -6.52
CA ASN A 298 3.92 -3.80 -5.55
C ASN A 298 2.90 -3.48 -4.44
N GLU A 299 1.95 -4.38 -4.17
CA GLU A 299 0.85 -4.16 -3.22
C GLU A 299 1.34 -3.67 -1.84
N ALA A 300 2.38 -4.31 -1.29
CA ALA A 300 2.95 -3.98 0.01
C ALA A 300 3.60 -2.57 0.09
N GLU A 301 3.88 -1.93 -1.04
CA GLU A 301 4.49 -0.60 -1.13
C GLU A 301 3.44 0.51 -1.29
N ILE A 302 2.22 0.18 -1.74
CA ILE A 302 1.26 1.17 -2.23
C ILE A 302 -0.16 1.04 -1.61
N VAL A 303 -0.46 -0.07 -0.93
CA VAL A 303 -1.78 -0.33 -0.33
C VAL A 303 -1.72 -0.09 1.18
N GLY A 304 -2.34 1.01 1.62
CA GLY A 304 -2.57 1.34 3.02
C GLY A 304 -3.79 0.64 3.60
N ALA A 305 -3.99 0.73 4.92
CA ALA A 305 -5.07 0.05 5.65
C ALA A 305 -6.49 0.45 5.19
N SER A 306 -6.63 1.65 4.63
CA SER A 306 -7.87 2.26 4.14
C SER A 306 -8.05 2.16 2.62
N THR A 307 -7.08 1.60 1.91
CA THR A 307 -7.08 1.54 0.45
C THR A 307 -8.16 0.58 -0.04
N SER A 308 -9.08 1.09 -0.85
CA SER A 308 -10.04 0.32 -1.62
C SER A 308 -9.50 0.08 -3.02
N ILE A 309 -9.57 -1.16 -3.50
CA ILE A 309 -9.06 -1.56 -4.81
C ILE A 309 -10.25 -1.80 -5.75
N ASN A 310 -10.23 -1.15 -6.91
CA ASN A 310 -11.18 -1.38 -7.99
C ASN A 310 -10.48 -2.02 -9.19
N TYR A 311 -11.09 -3.06 -9.75
CA TYR A 311 -10.66 -3.81 -10.91
C TYR A 311 -11.70 -3.63 -12.01
N ASP A 312 -11.29 -3.01 -13.11
CA ASP A 312 -12.08 -2.88 -14.33
C ASP A 312 -11.53 -3.84 -15.39
N TRP A 313 -12.29 -4.89 -15.67
CA TRP A 313 -11.95 -5.90 -16.66
C TRP A 313 -12.61 -5.58 -18.00
N TYR A 314 -11.82 -5.61 -19.06
CA TYR A 314 -12.24 -5.33 -20.42
C TYR A 314 -12.06 -6.56 -21.29
N ARG A 315 -13.00 -6.75 -22.22
CA ARG A 315 -13.00 -7.80 -23.23
C ARG A 315 -12.99 -7.15 -24.60
N ASP A 316 -11.92 -7.39 -25.35
CA ASP A 316 -11.68 -6.77 -26.67
C ASP A 316 -11.82 -5.23 -26.66
N GLY A 317 -11.46 -4.60 -25.53
CA GLY A 317 -11.53 -3.15 -25.31
C GLY A 317 -12.86 -2.62 -24.76
N GLU A 318 -13.88 -3.47 -24.57
CA GLU A 318 -15.15 -3.07 -23.95
C GLU A 318 -15.23 -3.52 -22.49
N LEU A 319 -15.71 -2.65 -21.60
CA LEU A 319 -15.84 -2.96 -20.16
C LEU A 319 -16.80 -4.14 -19.96
N ALA A 320 -16.31 -5.20 -19.32
CA ALA A 320 -17.02 -6.45 -19.11
C ALA A 320 -17.39 -6.68 -17.64
N GLN A 321 -16.55 -6.27 -16.69
CA GLN A 321 -16.76 -6.40 -15.25
C GLN A 321 -16.04 -5.25 -14.53
N SER A 322 -16.63 -4.75 -13.45
CA SER A 322 -16.08 -3.64 -12.63
C SER A 322 -16.43 -3.88 -11.17
N GLY A 323 -15.50 -3.57 -10.26
CA GLY A 323 -15.71 -3.69 -8.82
C GLY A 323 -14.47 -4.17 -8.07
N ASN A 324 -14.65 -4.81 -6.92
CA ASN A 324 -13.55 -5.26 -6.06
C ASN A 324 -13.09 -6.70 -6.33
N GLU A 325 -13.56 -7.32 -7.42
CA GLU A 325 -13.21 -8.69 -7.77
C GLU A 325 -11.96 -8.74 -8.66
N SER A 326 -10.87 -9.25 -8.10
CA SER A 326 -9.61 -9.46 -8.82
C SER A 326 -9.64 -10.65 -9.79
N SER A 327 -10.77 -11.33 -9.95
CA SER A 327 -10.92 -12.50 -10.81
C SER A 327 -11.88 -12.23 -11.97
N PHE A 328 -11.58 -12.78 -13.15
CA PHE A 328 -12.45 -12.77 -14.31
C PHE A 328 -12.67 -14.20 -14.82
N SER A 329 -13.94 -14.63 -14.86
CA SER A 329 -14.28 -16.03 -15.13
C SER A 329 -14.04 -16.43 -16.58
N ALA A 330 -13.50 -17.65 -16.77
CA ALA A 330 -13.31 -18.29 -18.06
C ALA A 330 -14.61 -18.43 -18.87
N GLU A 331 -15.77 -18.57 -18.21
CA GLU A 331 -17.09 -18.64 -18.86
C GLU A 331 -17.42 -17.39 -19.68
N ASN A 332 -16.77 -16.27 -19.38
CA ASN A 332 -16.93 -15.00 -20.09
C ASN A 332 -15.87 -14.79 -21.18
N THR A 333 -15.04 -15.80 -21.45
CA THR A 333 -13.93 -15.71 -22.41
C THR A 333 -14.13 -16.64 -23.60
N SER A 334 -13.39 -16.39 -24.67
CA SER A 334 -13.36 -17.24 -25.86
C SER A 334 -11.99 -17.13 -26.51
N ARG A 335 -11.58 -18.18 -27.22
CA ARG A 335 -10.30 -18.23 -27.92
C ARG A 335 -10.10 -17.00 -28.81
N GLY A 336 -8.92 -16.39 -28.71
CA GLY A 336 -8.51 -15.24 -29.50
C GLY A 336 -8.97 -13.89 -28.95
N GLN A 337 -9.81 -13.87 -27.92
CA GLN A 337 -10.17 -12.62 -27.24
C GLN A 337 -8.98 -12.06 -26.47
N THR A 338 -8.89 -10.73 -26.44
CA THR A 338 -7.97 -10.01 -25.57
C THR A 338 -8.72 -9.62 -24.31
N ILE A 339 -8.22 -10.06 -23.15
CA ILE A 339 -8.71 -9.61 -21.85
C ILE A 339 -7.68 -8.68 -21.24
N SER A 340 -8.11 -7.49 -20.84
CA SER A 340 -7.27 -6.55 -20.09
C SER A 340 -7.91 -6.18 -18.77
N CYS A 341 -7.10 -5.78 -17.80
CA CYS A 341 -7.56 -5.34 -16.49
C CYS A 341 -6.87 -4.02 -16.15
N GLU A 342 -7.67 -3.02 -15.79
CA GLU A 342 -7.22 -1.77 -15.18
C GLU A 342 -7.49 -1.84 -13.68
N VAL A 343 -6.50 -1.45 -12.88
CA VAL A 343 -6.60 -1.44 -11.42
C VAL A 343 -6.38 -0.03 -10.91
N LEU A 344 -7.35 0.45 -10.13
CA LEU A 344 -7.29 1.74 -9.43
C LEU A 344 -7.31 1.50 -7.93
N LEU A 345 -6.45 2.22 -7.22
CA LEU A 345 -6.47 2.30 -5.77
C LEU A 345 -7.22 3.57 -5.38
N SER A 346 -7.97 3.52 -4.29
CA SER A 346 -8.68 4.68 -3.76
C SER A 346 -8.62 4.76 -2.24
N GLU A 347 -8.49 5.98 -1.73
CA GLU A 347 -8.54 6.27 -0.29
C GLU A 347 -9.43 7.50 -0.04
N GLY A 348 -10.67 7.27 0.36
CA GLY A 348 -11.65 8.34 0.51
C GLY A 348 -12.09 8.90 -0.86
N GLU A 349 -11.83 10.19 -1.11
CA GLU A 349 -12.11 10.84 -2.40
C GLU A 349 -10.92 10.79 -3.37
N LEU A 350 -9.85 10.08 -3.00
CA LEU A 350 -8.59 10.04 -3.75
C LEU A 350 -8.50 8.75 -4.59
N GLU A 351 -7.93 8.84 -5.79
CA GLU A 351 -7.69 7.71 -6.70
C GLU A 351 -6.23 7.73 -7.22
N SER A 352 -5.63 6.56 -7.42
CA SER A 352 -4.31 6.40 -8.06
C SER A 352 -4.40 6.52 -9.58
N ASP A 353 -3.25 6.70 -10.25
CA ASP A 353 -3.14 6.34 -11.66
C ASP A 353 -3.48 4.85 -11.85
N ALA A 354 -4.11 4.51 -12.98
CA ALA A 354 -4.44 3.12 -13.28
C ALA A 354 -3.19 2.29 -13.64
N GLY A 355 -3.06 1.13 -13.00
CA GLY A 355 -2.19 0.05 -13.45
C GLY A 355 -2.93 -0.82 -14.47
N GLU A 356 -2.23 -1.35 -15.47
CA GLU A 356 -2.86 -2.13 -16.54
C GLU A 356 -2.02 -3.35 -16.94
N ASP A 357 -2.70 -4.44 -17.31
CA ASP A 357 -2.09 -5.58 -18.01
C ASP A 357 -3.11 -6.23 -18.96
N SER A 358 -2.63 -7.02 -19.94
CA SER A 358 -3.48 -7.70 -20.93
C SER A 358 -2.94 -9.07 -21.34
N VAL A 359 -3.86 -10.00 -21.61
CA VAL A 359 -3.59 -11.36 -22.08
C VAL A 359 -4.50 -11.72 -23.26
N VAL A 360 -4.06 -12.65 -24.09
CA VAL A 360 -4.87 -13.21 -25.19
C VAL A 360 -5.20 -14.65 -24.86
N ILE A 361 -6.49 -14.99 -24.91
CA ILE A 361 -6.98 -16.35 -24.64
C ILE A 361 -6.53 -17.28 -25.75
N ARG A 362 -5.78 -18.31 -25.37
CA ARG A 362 -5.22 -19.31 -26.28
C ARG A 362 -6.15 -20.52 -26.39
N ASN A 363 -5.81 -21.42 -27.31
CA ASN A 363 -6.46 -22.72 -27.37
C ASN A 363 -6.06 -23.54 -26.13
N THR A 364 -7.04 -24.14 -25.48
CA THR A 364 -6.84 -25.14 -24.44
C THR A 364 -6.40 -26.45 -25.09
N GLN A 365 -5.62 -27.26 -24.38
CA GLN A 365 -5.26 -28.59 -24.85
C GLN A 365 -6.44 -29.56 -24.68
N PRO A 366 -6.69 -30.49 -25.61
CA PRO A 366 -7.67 -31.55 -25.42
C PRO A 366 -7.43 -32.38 -24.17
N SER A 367 -8.49 -32.93 -23.58
CA SER A 367 -8.36 -33.90 -22.48
C SER A 367 -7.60 -35.15 -22.94
N PRO A 368 -6.81 -35.83 -22.09
CA PRO A 368 -6.14 -37.06 -22.49
C PRO A 368 -7.16 -38.17 -22.83
N PRO A 369 -6.87 -39.03 -23.82
CA PRO A 369 -7.72 -40.17 -24.13
C PRO A 369 -7.59 -41.28 -23.09
N VAL A 370 -8.65 -42.07 -22.90
CA VAL A 370 -8.60 -43.33 -22.15
C VAL A 370 -8.80 -44.47 -23.14
N TYR A 371 -7.89 -45.44 -23.13
CA TYR A 371 -7.88 -46.53 -24.08
C TYR A 371 -7.25 -47.81 -23.51
N HIS A 372 -7.55 -48.93 -24.16
CA HIS A 372 -6.90 -50.23 -23.94
C HIS A 372 -6.63 -50.93 -25.28
N ILE A 373 -5.85 -52.02 -25.24
CA ILE A 373 -5.55 -52.85 -26.41
C ILE A 373 -6.38 -54.13 -26.33
N LEU A 374 -6.99 -54.55 -27.44
CA LEU A 374 -7.62 -55.86 -27.58
C LEU A 374 -6.95 -56.71 -28.68
N PRO A 375 -6.98 -58.05 -28.53
CA PRO A 375 -7.46 -58.79 -27.36
C PRO A 375 -6.51 -58.67 -26.15
N GLU A 376 -7.03 -58.80 -24.92
CA GLU A 376 -6.22 -58.73 -23.70
C GLU A 376 -5.18 -59.86 -23.60
N ASP A 377 -5.53 -61.05 -24.12
CA ASP A 377 -4.68 -62.23 -24.21
C ASP A 377 -4.46 -62.64 -25.69
N PRO A 378 -3.60 -61.92 -26.44
CA PRO A 378 -3.41 -62.19 -27.87
C PRO A 378 -2.66 -63.49 -28.11
N MET A 379 -3.13 -64.28 -29.08
CA MET A 379 -2.39 -65.40 -29.64
C MET A 379 -1.49 -64.94 -30.79
N PRO A 380 -0.44 -65.71 -31.14
CA PRO A 380 0.37 -65.40 -32.32
C PRO A 380 -0.51 -65.28 -33.57
N ASN A 381 -0.31 -64.21 -34.32
CA ASN A 381 -1.10 -63.77 -35.45
C ASN A 381 -2.47 -63.13 -35.16
N ASP A 382 -2.81 -62.85 -33.90
CA ASP A 382 -3.97 -62.00 -33.60
C ASP A 382 -3.64 -60.53 -33.90
N PRO A 383 -4.57 -59.78 -34.52
CA PRO A 383 -4.42 -58.34 -34.65
C PRO A 383 -4.56 -57.65 -33.29
N LEU A 384 -3.83 -56.55 -33.10
CA LEU A 384 -3.96 -55.70 -31.90
C LEU A 384 -4.66 -54.41 -32.29
N ALA A 385 -5.76 -54.09 -31.62
CA ALA A 385 -6.52 -52.86 -31.87
C ALA A 385 -6.55 -51.97 -30.64
N VAL A 386 -6.44 -50.66 -30.85
CA VAL A 386 -6.71 -49.67 -29.80
C VAL A 386 -8.21 -49.45 -29.68
N ILE A 387 -8.74 -49.59 -28.47
CA ILE A 387 -10.13 -49.32 -28.15
C ILE A 387 -10.18 -48.12 -27.21
N PHE A 388 -10.86 -47.05 -27.63
CA PHE A 388 -11.10 -45.90 -26.77
C PHE A 388 -12.26 -46.19 -25.82
N ASP A 389 -11.95 -46.20 -24.53
CA ASP A 389 -12.96 -46.20 -23.47
C ASP A 389 -13.57 -44.80 -23.30
N GLN A 390 -12.75 -43.76 -23.54
CA GLN A 390 -13.17 -42.37 -23.53
C GLN A 390 -12.35 -41.58 -24.58
N ALA A 391 -13.06 -40.95 -25.51
CA ALA A 391 -12.44 -40.01 -26.44
C ALA A 391 -12.09 -38.70 -25.74
N SER A 392 -10.95 -38.13 -26.11
CA SER A 392 -10.55 -36.76 -25.83
C SER A 392 -11.57 -35.76 -26.32
N VAL A 393 -11.80 -34.74 -25.51
CA VAL A 393 -12.66 -33.61 -25.82
C VAL A 393 -11.78 -32.37 -25.82
N ASP A 394 -11.82 -31.61 -26.90
CA ASP A 394 -11.22 -30.29 -26.98
C ASP A 394 -12.20 -29.25 -26.42
N PRO A 395 -11.84 -28.50 -25.38
CA PRO A 395 -12.73 -27.50 -24.77
C PRO A 395 -13.13 -26.35 -25.70
N ASP A 396 -12.29 -26.04 -26.70
CA ASP A 396 -12.54 -24.99 -27.70
C ASP A 396 -13.45 -25.47 -28.85
N GLY A 397 -13.77 -26.76 -28.87
CA GLY A 397 -14.55 -27.39 -29.93
C GLY A 397 -13.75 -27.68 -31.20
N ASP A 398 -12.42 -27.62 -31.14
CA ASP A 398 -11.57 -27.97 -32.26
C ASP A 398 -11.64 -29.50 -32.55
N PRO A 399 -11.52 -29.91 -33.81
CA PRO A 399 -11.46 -31.34 -34.14
C PRO A 399 -10.19 -31.98 -33.58
N VAL A 400 -10.33 -32.97 -32.70
CA VAL A 400 -9.19 -33.69 -32.10
C VAL A 400 -8.58 -34.69 -33.10
N VAL A 401 -7.26 -34.67 -33.26
CA VAL A 401 -6.49 -35.61 -34.09
C VAL A 401 -5.63 -36.47 -33.19
N TYR A 402 -5.82 -37.78 -33.23
CA TYR A 402 -4.95 -38.67 -32.46
C TYR A 402 -3.69 -39.04 -33.21
N VAL A 403 -2.59 -39.15 -32.49
CA VAL A 403 -1.36 -39.78 -32.93
C VAL A 403 -1.15 -41.07 -32.13
N PHE A 404 -0.86 -42.16 -32.82
CA PHE A 404 -0.59 -43.46 -32.20
C PHE A 404 0.84 -43.87 -32.52
N GLU A 405 1.59 -44.22 -31.48
CA GLU A 405 2.95 -44.74 -31.61
C GLU A 405 3.03 -46.14 -31.01
N TRP A 406 3.32 -47.11 -31.85
CA TRP A 406 3.47 -48.51 -31.45
C TRP A 406 4.92 -48.85 -31.15
N PHE A 407 5.11 -49.68 -30.13
CA PHE A 407 6.41 -50.18 -29.73
C PHE A 407 6.35 -51.69 -29.50
N GLU A 408 7.43 -52.36 -29.88
CA GLU A 408 7.65 -53.79 -29.68
C GLU A 408 8.83 -54.00 -28.73
N SER A 409 8.77 -55.06 -27.93
CA SER A 409 9.87 -55.51 -27.09
C SER A 409 9.96 -57.04 -27.06
N SER A 410 11.17 -57.58 -27.05
CA SER A 410 11.42 -59.02 -26.87
C SER A 410 11.55 -59.45 -25.41
N ASP A 411 11.73 -58.49 -24.49
CA ASP A 411 12.00 -58.74 -23.07
C ASP A 411 11.03 -58.00 -22.13
N GLY A 412 10.17 -57.13 -22.66
CA GLY A 412 9.22 -56.31 -21.90
C GLY A 412 9.86 -55.05 -21.27
N GLU A 413 11.18 -54.87 -21.40
CA GLU A 413 11.92 -53.76 -20.80
C GLU A 413 12.47 -52.80 -21.85
N ASN A 414 13.00 -53.33 -22.96
CA ASN A 414 13.61 -52.56 -24.04
C ASN A 414 12.65 -52.42 -25.22
N TRP A 415 12.17 -51.20 -25.45
CA TRP A 415 11.12 -50.90 -26.42
C TRP A 415 11.68 -50.27 -27.69
N THR A 416 11.28 -50.81 -28.85
CA THR A 416 11.64 -50.30 -30.18
C THR A 416 10.40 -49.74 -30.87
N ARG A 417 10.44 -48.47 -31.27
CA ARG A 417 9.34 -47.80 -32.00
C ARG A 417 9.16 -48.41 -33.39
N ARG A 418 7.91 -48.61 -33.81
CA ARG A 418 7.51 -49.15 -35.12
C ARG A 418 6.81 -48.08 -35.96
N PRO A 419 7.58 -47.19 -36.64
CA PRO A 419 7.02 -46.07 -37.41
C PRO A 419 6.06 -46.50 -38.52
N GLU A 420 6.27 -47.67 -39.12
CA GLU A 420 5.50 -48.22 -40.23
C GLU A 420 4.02 -48.51 -39.91
N ILE A 421 3.71 -48.68 -38.63
CA ILE A 421 2.37 -48.94 -38.10
C ILE A 421 1.90 -47.84 -37.15
N SER A 422 2.70 -46.76 -37.01
CA SER A 422 2.35 -45.55 -36.26
C SER A 422 1.72 -44.53 -37.22
N GLY A 423 0.77 -43.73 -36.76
CA GLY A 423 0.01 -42.86 -37.66
C GLY A 423 -0.90 -41.85 -36.96
N THR A 424 -1.73 -41.18 -37.76
CA THR A 424 -2.72 -40.22 -37.26
C THR A 424 -4.14 -40.64 -37.64
N LEU A 425 -5.09 -40.40 -36.74
CA LEU A 425 -6.51 -40.68 -36.96
C LEU A 425 -7.31 -39.37 -36.87
N PRO A 426 -7.81 -38.83 -37.99
CA PRO A 426 -8.62 -37.62 -37.99
C PRO A 426 -10.09 -37.92 -37.59
N PRO A 427 -10.82 -36.92 -37.09
CA PRO A 427 -12.24 -37.05 -36.77
C PRO A 427 -13.09 -37.24 -38.04
N PRO A 428 -14.28 -37.89 -38.00
CA PRO A 428 -14.99 -38.45 -36.86
C PRO A 428 -14.83 -39.98 -36.71
N LEU A 429 -13.75 -40.57 -37.25
CA LEU A 429 -13.51 -42.01 -37.26
C LEU A 429 -13.10 -42.52 -35.88
N TYR A 430 -13.96 -42.35 -34.87
CA TYR A 430 -13.84 -43.00 -33.56
C TYR A 430 -14.46 -44.40 -33.64
N VAL A 431 -14.11 -45.18 -34.66
CA VAL A 431 -14.62 -46.54 -34.82
C VAL A 431 -13.67 -47.46 -34.06
N SER A 432 -14.19 -48.17 -33.05
CA SER A 432 -13.45 -49.24 -32.37
C SER A 432 -12.87 -50.20 -33.41
N GLY A 433 -11.53 -50.35 -33.44
CA GLY A 433 -10.86 -51.22 -34.42
C GLY A 433 -9.89 -50.52 -35.39
N GLU A 434 -9.58 -49.23 -35.24
CA GLU A 434 -8.49 -48.59 -35.99
C GLU A 434 -7.73 -47.60 -35.09
N PRO A 435 -6.37 -47.57 -35.12
CA PRO A 435 -5.48 -48.33 -36.00
C PRO A 435 -5.26 -49.78 -35.51
N GLU A 436 -5.54 -50.74 -36.39
CA GLU A 436 -5.24 -52.16 -36.18
C GLU A 436 -3.77 -52.46 -36.56
N ILE A 437 -3.01 -53.07 -35.66
CA ILE A 437 -1.81 -53.81 -36.08
C ILE A 437 -2.29 -55.10 -36.73
N SER A 438 -1.89 -55.33 -37.99
CA SER A 438 -2.12 -56.62 -38.65
C SER A 438 -1.46 -57.75 -37.85
N GLY A 439 -2.19 -58.85 -37.63
CA GLY A 439 -1.64 -60.06 -36.98
C GLY A 439 -0.37 -60.61 -37.64
N LEU A 440 -0.04 -60.19 -38.86
CA LEU A 440 1.25 -60.49 -39.49
C LEU A 440 2.48 -60.01 -38.70
N TYR A 441 2.31 -59.13 -37.71
CA TYR A 441 3.39 -58.58 -36.90
C TYR A 441 3.51 -59.20 -35.51
N THR A 442 2.54 -59.99 -35.03
CA THR A 442 2.52 -60.50 -33.65
C THR A 442 3.06 -61.94 -33.55
N GLN A 443 4.22 -62.11 -32.91
CA GLN A 443 4.82 -63.44 -32.68
C GLN A 443 4.78 -63.85 -31.20
N MET A 444 4.95 -65.15 -30.96
CA MET A 444 4.97 -65.71 -29.61
C MET A 444 6.19 -65.19 -28.82
N GLY A 445 5.95 -64.57 -27.67
CA GLY A 445 7.00 -64.08 -26.77
C GLY A 445 7.38 -62.60 -26.95
N GLU A 446 6.67 -61.87 -27.80
CA GLU A 446 6.81 -60.42 -27.97
C GLU A 446 5.85 -59.66 -27.04
N TYR A 447 6.28 -58.48 -26.60
CA TYR A 447 5.48 -57.53 -25.84
C TYR A 447 5.19 -56.31 -26.72
N TRP A 448 3.96 -55.80 -26.62
CA TRP A 448 3.49 -54.67 -27.42
C TRP A 448 2.91 -53.58 -26.51
N ARG A 449 3.15 -52.32 -26.86
CA ARG A 449 2.51 -51.15 -26.22
C ARG A 449 2.19 -50.09 -27.27
N VAL A 450 1.21 -49.24 -26.95
CA VAL A 450 0.87 -48.07 -27.76
C VAL A 450 0.81 -46.82 -26.89
N GLU A 451 1.40 -45.74 -27.37
CA GLU A 451 1.25 -44.39 -26.82
C GLU A 451 0.27 -43.62 -27.72
N VAL A 452 -0.83 -43.13 -27.14
CA VAL A 452 -1.85 -42.35 -27.85
C VAL A 452 -1.86 -40.93 -27.31
N THR A 453 -1.64 -39.95 -28.18
CA THR A 453 -1.70 -38.52 -27.87
C THR A 453 -2.80 -37.84 -28.69
N ALA A 454 -3.43 -36.82 -28.12
CA ALA A 454 -4.58 -36.10 -28.65
C ALA A 454 -4.26 -34.65 -29.02
#